data_AF-A0A504YG40-F1
#
_entry.id   AF-A0A504YG40-F1
#
_cell.length_a   1.000
_cell.length_b   1.000
_cell.length_c   1.000
_cell.angle_alpha   90.00
_cell.angle_beta   90.00
_cell.angle_gamma   90.00
#
_symmetry.space_group_name_H-M   'P 1'
#
loop_
_entity.id
_entity.type
_entity.pdbx_description
1 polymer ?
#
loop_
_entity_poly.entity_id
_entity_poly.type
_entity_poly.pdbx_seq_one_letter_code
_entity_poly.pdbx_strand_id
1 'polypeptide(L)'
;MLSVVYIYNRWGRGEICVYVNGDLRSRIETSWYIMSDQPFTRCSIGGHYASSKGNTLIGRLTNVMGFLTSLTADQVYSIYSLGVDYQGQFRFEADCTRELPEIQRRQVYGGSLLYNQLLFAYTPAACDPPLLLNRAPRGLDLFVHSAHAIMNEVCSCPVPPLFNL
;
A
#
# COMPACT_ATOMS: atom_id res chain seq x y z
N MET A 1 -6.13 -5.98 -5.43
CA MET A 1 -4.94 -5.22 -4.96
C MET A 1 -4.48 -4.30 -6.07
N LEU A 2 -4.21 -3.03 -5.75
CA LEU A 2 -3.54 -2.08 -6.66
C LEU A 2 -2.11 -1.88 -6.17
N SER A 3 -1.12 -2.04 -7.05
CA SER A 3 0.28 -1.76 -6.73
C SER A 3 0.86 -0.81 -7.77
N VAL A 4 1.51 0.24 -7.29
CA VAL A 4 2.26 1.19 -8.13
C VAL A 4 3.73 1.07 -7.74
N VAL A 5 4.56 0.65 -8.69
CA VAL A 5 5.99 0.43 -8.48
C VAL A 5 6.77 1.40 -9.34
N TYR A 6 7.58 2.22 -8.71
CA TYR A 6 8.56 3.05 -9.40
C TYR A 6 9.90 2.31 -9.46
N ILE A 7 10.46 2.18 -10.65
CA ILE A 7 11.77 1.57 -10.91
C ILE A 7 12.68 2.67 -11.40
N TYR A 8 13.76 2.92 -10.66
CA TYR A 8 14.80 3.85 -11.06
C TYR A 8 15.81 3.14 -11.96
N ASN A 9 16.00 3.66 -13.18
CA ASN A 9 17.04 3.19 -14.08
C ASN A 9 18.25 4.14 -14.00
N ARG A 10 19.46 3.57 -14.10
CA ARG A 10 20.68 4.37 -14.25
C ARG A 10 20.50 5.25 -15.51
N TRP A 11 21.11 6.43 -15.52
CA TRP A 11 21.00 7.42 -16.63
C TRP A 11 19.73 8.28 -16.66
N GLY A 12 19.07 8.48 -15.50
CA GLY A 12 18.02 9.51 -15.36
C GLY A 12 16.66 9.14 -15.95
N ARG A 13 16.47 7.85 -16.29
CA ARG A 13 15.17 7.31 -16.70
C ARG A 13 14.49 6.62 -15.53
N GLY A 14 13.17 6.63 -15.53
CA GLY A 14 12.36 5.87 -14.60
C GLY A 14 11.32 5.04 -15.32
N GLU A 15 10.74 4.09 -14.61
CA GLU A 15 9.57 3.35 -15.06
C GLU A 15 8.54 3.31 -13.95
N ILE A 16 7.29 3.57 -14.28
CA ILE A 16 6.15 3.38 -13.40
C ILE A 16 5.38 2.17 -13.91
N CYS A 17 5.35 1.11 -13.10
CA CYS A 17 4.56 -0.09 -13.36
C CYS A 17 3.32 -0.10 -12.47
N VAL A 18 2.16 -0.28 -13.08
CA VAL A 18 0.88 -0.40 -12.38
C VAL A 18 0.38 -1.83 -12.51
N TYR A 19 0.17 -2.46 -11.36
CA TYR A 19 -0.34 -3.83 -11.26
C TYR A 19 -1.74 -3.81 -10.66
N VAL A 20 -2.63 -4.63 -11.23
CA VAL A 20 -3.97 -4.86 -10.71
C VAL A 20 -4.15 -6.35 -10.50
N ASN A 21 -4.43 -6.73 -9.25
CA ASN A 21 -4.64 -8.11 -8.83
C ASN A 21 -3.44 -9.02 -9.14
N GLY A 22 -2.22 -8.51 -8.91
CA GLY A 22 -0.98 -9.24 -9.15
C GLY A 22 -0.44 -9.11 -10.58
N ASP A 23 -1.29 -8.77 -11.55
CA ASP A 23 -0.90 -8.70 -12.96
C ASP A 23 -0.47 -7.29 -13.37
N LEU A 24 0.56 -7.20 -14.22
CA LEU A 24 0.96 -5.93 -14.83
C LEU A 24 -0.13 -5.44 -15.79
N ARG A 25 -0.63 -4.22 -15.59
CA ARG A 25 -1.65 -3.59 -16.44
C ARG A 25 -1.12 -2.43 -17.26
N SER A 26 -0.18 -1.66 -16.70
CA SER A 26 0.41 -0.53 -17.40
C SER A 26 1.87 -0.37 -17.03
N ARG A 27 2.67 0.05 -18.00
CA ARG A 27 4.06 0.45 -17.83
C ARG A 27 4.27 1.76 -18.55
N ILE A 28 4.80 2.74 -17.82
CA ILE A 28 5.07 4.08 -18.33
C ILE A 28 6.54 4.36 -18.13
N GLU A 29 7.26 4.58 -19.22
CA GLU A 29 8.64 5.08 -19.17
C GLU A 29 8.62 6.58 -18.93
N THR A 30 9.47 7.04 -18.00
CA THR A 30 9.66 8.46 -17.70
C THR A 30 11.08 8.86 -18.08
N SER A 31 11.21 9.98 -18.79
CA SER A 31 12.49 10.63 -19.08
C SER A 31 13.04 11.44 -17.89
N TRP A 32 12.32 11.39 -16.76
CA TRP A 32 12.64 12.08 -15.52
C TRP A 32 12.61 11.08 -14.36
N TYR A 33 13.29 11.43 -13.28
CA TYR A 33 13.24 10.73 -12.01
C TYR A 33 12.60 11.62 -10.95
N ILE A 34 11.97 11.01 -9.95
CA ILE A 34 11.33 11.76 -8.86
C ILE A 34 12.45 12.36 -8.00
N MET A 35 12.76 13.63 -8.27
CA MET A 35 13.65 14.44 -7.43
C MET A 35 12.90 15.68 -6.98
N SER A 36 12.97 15.96 -5.68
CA SER A 36 12.61 17.26 -5.14
C SER A 36 13.82 17.80 -4.39
N ASP A 37 14.07 19.09 -4.59
CA ASP A 37 15.00 19.90 -3.80
C ASP A 37 14.56 20.03 -2.34
N GLN A 38 13.27 19.81 -2.05
CA GLN A 38 12.70 19.83 -0.72
C GLN A 38 12.27 18.42 -0.27
N PRO A 39 12.41 18.09 1.02
CA PRO A 39 11.92 16.82 1.53
C PRO A 39 10.39 16.77 1.43
N PHE A 40 9.84 15.62 1.02
CA PHE A 40 8.41 15.37 1.14
C PHE A 40 8.04 15.28 2.62
N THR A 41 7.29 16.26 3.12
CA THR A 41 6.91 16.35 4.54
C THR A 41 5.55 15.73 4.85
N ARG A 42 4.77 15.36 3.83
CA ARG A 42 3.41 14.84 4.00
C ARG A 42 3.09 13.75 2.99
N CYS A 43 2.44 12.70 3.48
CA CYS A 43 1.77 11.67 2.67
C CYS A 43 0.29 11.65 3.08
N SER A 44 -0.62 11.61 2.10
CA SER A 44 -2.06 11.55 2.35
C SER A 44 -2.67 10.34 1.65
N ILE A 45 -3.45 9.56 2.38
CA ILE A 45 -4.19 8.41 1.85
C ILE A 45 -5.66 8.79 1.75
N GLY A 46 -6.28 8.49 0.61
CA GLY A 46 -7.72 8.68 0.44
C GLY A 46 -8.18 10.10 0.14
N GLY A 47 -7.29 11.07 -0.06
CA GLY A 47 -7.66 12.42 -0.49
C GLY A 47 -6.59 13.45 -0.15
N HIS A 48 -6.67 14.63 -0.78
CA HIS A 48 -5.77 15.74 -0.49
C HIS A 48 -6.40 16.71 0.52
N TYR A 49 -5.63 17.20 1.49
CA TYR A 49 -6.13 18.08 2.55
C TYR A 49 -6.70 19.42 2.03
N ALA A 50 -6.19 19.90 0.89
CA ALA A 50 -6.66 21.12 0.24
C ALA A 50 -7.68 20.87 -0.90
N SER A 51 -8.13 19.62 -1.09
CA SER A 51 -9.15 19.34 -2.12
C SER A 51 -10.52 19.84 -1.68
N SER A 52 -11.24 20.48 -2.60
CA SER A 52 -12.67 20.75 -2.47
C SER A 52 -13.46 19.44 -2.38
N LYS A 53 -14.69 19.52 -1.86
CA LYS A 53 -15.63 18.38 -1.76
C LYS A 53 -15.70 17.63 -3.11
N GLY A 54 -15.26 16.37 -3.15
CA GLY A 54 -15.41 15.49 -4.32
C GLY A 54 -14.18 14.65 -4.71
N ASN A 55 -12.97 14.99 -4.26
CA ASN A 55 -11.74 14.29 -4.64
C ASN A 55 -11.20 13.34 -3.56
N THR A 56 -12.08 12.82 -2.71
CA THR A 56 -11.76 11.89 -1.63
C THR A 56 -12.15 10.49 -2.07
N LEU A 57 -11.35 9.50 -1.68
CA LEU A 57 -11.67 8.09 -1.86
C LEU A 57 -13.00 7.76 -1.18
N ILE A 58 -13.92 7.18 -1.96
CA ILE A 58 -15.17 6.62 -1.45
C ILE A 58 -15.03 5.10 -1.55
N GLY A 59 -14.88 4.42 -0.42
CA GLY A 59 -14.72 2.97 -0.38
C GLY A 59 -13.97 2.49 0.85
N ARG A 60 -13.60 1.20 0.84
CA ARG A 60 -12.83 0.56 1.91
C ARG A 60 -11.42 0.26 1.45
N LEU A 61 -10.44 0.68 2.24
CA LEU A 61 -9.07 0.18 2.18
C LEU A 61 -8.94 -0.91 3.25
N THR A 62 -8.24 -2.00 2.95
CA THR A 62 -8.01 -3.08 3.92
C THR A 62 -6.56 -3.11 4.41
N ASN A 63 -5.61 -2.79 3.53
CA ASN A 63 -4.20 -2.69 3.84
C ASN A 63 -3.53 -1.72 2.84
N VAL A 64 -2.64 -0.86 3.34
CA VAL A 64 -1.77 0.00 2.53
C VAL A 64 -0.34 -0.20 2.97
N MET A 65 0.53 -0.63 2.05
CA MET A 65 1.93 -0.95 2.35
C MET A 65 2.87 -0.10 1.50
N GLY A 66 3.95 0.36 2.11
CA GLY A 66 5.05 1.04 1.43
C GLY A 66 6.34 0.24 1.54
N PHE A 67 7.14 0.21 0.48
CA PHE A 67 8.42 -0.50 0.43
C PHE A 67 9.57 0.46 0.07
N LEU A 68 10.76 0.21 0.63
CA LEU A 68 11.99 0.98 0.41
C LEU A 68 12.57 0.79 -0.99
N THR A 69 12.30 -0.36 -1.62
CA THR A 69 12.83 -0.71 -2.93
C THR A 69 11.70 -1.10 -3.88
N SER A 70 11.97 -1.05 -5.18
CA SER A 70 11.03 -1.52 -6.19
C SER A 70 10.77 -3.02 -6.03
N LEU A 71 9.48 -3.39 -6.07
CA LEU A 71 9.07 -4.79 -6.04
C LEU A 71 9.18 -5.42 -7.43
N THR A 72 9.58 -6.68 -7.49
CA THR A 72 9.51 -7.48 -8.73
C THR A 72 8.07 -7.91 -9.02
N ALA A 73 7.78 -8.31 -10.27
CA ALA A 73 6.46 -8.83 -10.64
C ALA A 73 6.06 -10.06 -9.79
N ASP A 74 7.01 -10.98 -9.53
CA ASP A 74 6.79 -12.15 -8.69
C ASP A 74 6.46 -11.78 -7.24
N GLN A 75 7.14 -10.76 -6.69
CA GLN A 75 6.85 -10.25 -5.36
C GLN A 75 5.45 -9.61 -5.30
N VAL A 76 5.08 -8.80 -6.30
CA VAL A 76 3.72 -8.22 -6.39
C VAL A 76 2.67 -9.33 -6.46
N TYR A 77 2.86 -10.34 -7.29
CA TYR A 77 1.93 -11.46 -7.39
C TYR A 77 1.87 -12.28 -6.09
N SER A 78 3.00 -12.49 -5.43
CA SER A 78 3.06 -13.23 -4.16
C SER A 78 2.35 -12.48 -3.03
N ILE A 79 2.48 -11.15 -2.96
CA ILE A 79 1.72 -10.32 -2.01
C ILE A 79 0.23 -10.40 -2.30
N TYR A 80 -0.17 -10.34 -3.58
CA TYR A 80 -1.58 -10.50 -3.96
C TYR A 80 -2.15 -11.87 -3.53
N SER A 81 -1.35 -12.93 -3.64
CA SER A 81 -1.74 -14.30 -3.29
C SER A 81 -2.06 -14.48 -1.80
N LEU A 82 -1.49 -13.64 -0.92
CA LEU A 82 -1.81 -13.63 0.52
C LEU A 82 -3.27 -13.29 0.80
N GLY A 83 -3.95 -12.62 -0.13
CA GLY A 83 -5.36 -12.27 -0.01
C GLY A 83 -5.62 -10.96 0.72
N VAL A 84 -6.88 -10.53 0.68
CA VAL A 84 -7.33 -9.24 1.20
C VAL A 84 -7.33 -9.18 2.74
N ASP A 85 -7.40 -10.35 3.39
CA ASP A 85 -7.46 -10.50 4.85
C ASP A 85 -6.08 -10.58 5.49
N TYR A 86 -5.00 -10.53 4.70
CA TYR A 86 -3.64 -10.57 5.22
C TYR A 86 -3.29 -9.27 5.96
N GLN A 87 -2.91 -9.42 7.23
CA GLN A 87 -2.56 -8.31 8.14
C GLN A 87 -1.12 -8.39 8.67
N GLY A 88 -0.33 -9.35 8.18
CA GLY A 88 1.05 -9.57 8.62
C GLY A 88 2.06 -8.59 8.04
N GLN A 89 3.32 -8.73 8.48
CA GLN A 89 4.45 -7.91 8.03
C GLN A 89 5.51 -8.71 7.24
N PHE A 90 5.13 -9.89 6.73
CA PHE A 90 5.99 -10.80 5.96
C PHE A 90 7.12 -11.42 6.79
N ARG A 91 7.03 -11.36 8.12
CA ARG A 91 8.06 -11.89 9.03
C ARG A 91 7.88 -13.37 9.27
N PHE A 92 6.66 -13.79 9.55
CA PHE A 92 6.35 -15.16 9.95
C PHE A 92 5.26 -15.74 9.06
N GLU A 93 5.44 -16.99 8.67
CA GLU A 93 4.44 -17.72 7.87
C GLU A 93 3.12 -17.92 8.63
N ALA A 94 3.17 -17.95 9.96
CA ALA A 94 2.00 -18.01 10.83
C ALA A 94 1.03 -16.82 10.67
N ASP A 95 1.50 -15.69 10.11
CA ASP A 95 0.66 -14.53 9.79
C ASP A 95 -0.17 -14.76 8.51
N CYS A 96 0.10 -15.83 7.75
CA CYS A 96 -0.64 -16.21 6.56
C CYS A 96 -1.75 -17.20 6.93
N THR A 97 -3.00 -16.80 6.70
CA THR A 97 -4.18 -17.66 6.90
C THR A 97 -4.47 -18.56 5.71
N ARG A 98 -3.72 -18.43 4.62
CA ARG A 98 -3.90 -19.15 3.36
C ARG A 98 -2.73 -20.07 3.08
N GLU A 99 -3.02 -21.21 2.47
CA GLU A 99 -1.97 -22.05 1.89
C GLU A 99 -1.42 -21.37 0.63
N LEU A 100 -0.12 -21.07 0.64
CA LEU A 100 0.59 -20.53 -0.51
C LEU A 100 1.37 -21.66 -1.21
N PRO A 101 1.40 -21.69 -2.56
CA PRO A 101 2.32 -22.56 -3.24
C PRO A 101 3.77 -22.19 -2.91
N GLU A 102 4.68 -23.16 -3.04
CA GLU A 102 6.04 -23.05 -2.51
C GLU A 102 6.82 -21.84 -3.06
N ILE A 103 6.60 -21.50 -4.33
CA ILE A 103 7.26 -20.37 -4.99
C ILE A 103 6.86 -19.06 -4.30
N GLN A 104 5.56 -18.80 -4.14
CA GLN A 104 5.05 -17.57 -3.50
C GLN A 104 5.48 -17.53 -2.04
N ARG A 105 5.42 -18.66 -1.35
CA ARG A 105 5.87 -18.77 0.05
C ARG A 105 7.35 -18.38 0.20
N ARG A 106 8.22 -18.85 -0.70
CA ARG A 106 9.64 -18.45 -0.72
C ARG A 106 9.82 -16.98 -1.08
N GLN A 107 9.02 -16.42 -1.98
CA GLN A 107 9.09 -14.98 -2.29
C GLN A 107 8.70 -14.10 -1.09
N VAL A 108 7.72 -14.53 -0.30
CA VAL A 108 7.25 -13.77 0.87
C VAL A 108 8.16 -13.95 2.08
N TYR A 109 8.52 -15.20 2.41
CA TYR A 109 9.19 -15.55 3.67
C TYR A 109 10.64 -16.05 3.50
N GLY A 110 11.04 -16.42 2.29
CA GLY A 110 12.39 -16.93 2.00
C GLY A 110 13.42 -15.80 1.96
N GLY A 111 14.18 -15.62 3.04
CA GLY A 111 15.30 -14.68 3.10
C GLY A 111 14.97 -13.29 3.65
N SER A 112 13.81 -13.11 4.31
CA SER A 112 13.38 -11.84 4.92
C SER A 112 13.39 -10.62 3.98
N LEU A 113 13.35 -10.82 2.66
CA LEU A 113 13.50 -9.74 1.68
C LEU A 113 12.37 -8.72 1.79
N LEU A 114 11.11 -9.17 1.71
CA LEU A 114 9.94 -8.30 1.84
C LEU A 114 9.85 -7.65 3.22
N TYR A 115 10.08 -8.43 4.29
CA TYR A 115 10.11 -7.92 5.67
C TYR A 115 11.14 -6.79 5.86
N ASN A 116 12.34 -6.93 5.28
CA ASN A 116 13.39 -5.92 5.41
C ASN A 116 13.17 -4.69 4.54
N GLN A 117 12.38 -4.81 3.47
CA GLN A 117 12.05 -3.72 2.55
C GLN A 117 10.78 -2.98 2.96
N LEU A 118 9.94 -3.55 3.83
CA LEU A 118 8.71 -2.92 4.32
C LEU A 118 9.03 -1.63 5.09
N LEU A 119 8.52 -0.50 4.61
CA LEU A 119 8.66 0.84 5.21
C LEU A 119 7.50 1.19 6.13
N PHE A 120 6.29 0.81 5.77
CA PHE A 120 5.12 0.91 6.63
C PHE A 120 4.04 -0.05 6.16
N ALA A 121 3.18 -0.47 7.07
CA ALA A 121 1.93 -1.14 6.77
C ALA A 121 0.81 -0.46 7.56
N TYR A 122 -0.25 -0.08 6.87
CA TYR A 122 -1.40 0.60 7.44
C TYR A 122 -2.64 -0.27 7.23
N THR A 123 -3.26 -0.67 8.34
CA THR A 123 -4.52 -1.41 8.33
C THR A 123 -5.61 -0.49 8.87
N PRO A 124 -6.47 0.06 7.99
CA PRO A 124 -7.61 0.83 8.43
C PRO A 124 -8.66 -0.12 9.03
N ALA A 125 -8.54 -0.44 10.32
CA ALA A 125 -9.66 -1.02 11.06
C ALA A 125 -10.69 0.09 11.31
N ALA A 126 -11.92 -0.12 10.83
CA ALA A 126 -12.99 0.85 10.98
C ALA A 126 -13.56 0.81 12.41
N CYS A 127 -13.67 2.00 13.02
CA CYS A 127 -14.59 2.38 14.10
C CYS A 127 -14.24 1.93 15.54
N ASP A 128 -13.14 2.44 16.09
CA ASP A 128 -12.98 3.14 17.38
C ASP A 128 -11.46 3.29 17.69
N PRO A 129 -11.00 4.30 18.44
CA PRO A 129 -9.62 4.79 18.34
C PRO A 129 -8.59 3.81 18.95
N PRO A 130 -7.31 3.79 18.49
CA PRO A 130 -6.66 4.60 17.47
C PRO A 130 -6.43 3.86 16.14
N LEU A 131 -6.24 4.63 15.07
CA LEU A 131 -5.75 4.13 13.78
C LEU A 131 -4.44 3.36 13.99
N LEU A 132 -4.42 2.07 13.63
CA LEU A 132 -3.24 1.22 13.76
C LEU A 132 -2.34 1.35 12.53
N LEU A 133 -1.51 2.39 12.53
CA LEU A 133 -0.38 2.48 11.61
C LEU A 133 0.79 1.67 12.18
N ASN A 134 1.06 0.52 11.58
CA ASN A 134 2.18 -0.33 11.97
C ASN A 134 3.46 0.18 11.30
N ARG A 135 4.39 0.70 12.13
CA ARG A 135 5.73 1.12 11.71
C ARG A 135 6.49 -0.05 11.08
N ALA A 136 7.35 0.25 10.11
CA ALA A 136 8.34 -0.72 9.64
C ALA A 136 9.11 -1.39 10.79
N PRO A 137 9.49 -2.66 10.64
CA PRO A 137 10.34 -3.34 11.59
C PRO A 137 11.74 -2.72 11.71
N ARG A 138 12.20 -2.02 10.67
CA ARG A 138 13.43 -1.23 10.63
C ARG A 138 13.11 0.20 10.20
N GLY A 139 12.46 0.96 11.06
CA GLY A 139 12.12 2.34 10.72
C GLY A 139 13.35 3.24 10.78
N LEU A 140 13.76 3.83 9.65
CA LEU A 140 14.49 5.09 9.69
C LEU A 140 13.61 6.11 10.44
N ASP A 141 14.18 6.94 11.31
CA ASP A 141 13.47 8.03 12.03
C ASP A 141 13.10 9.19 11.07
N LEU A 142 12.59 8.85 9.89
CA LEU A 142 12.25 9.76 8.79
C LEU A 142 10.82 10.29 8.87
N PHE A 143 9.94 9.63 9.63
CA PHE A 143 8.52 10.00 9.75
C PHE A 143 8.09 10.09 11.21
N VAL A 144 7.66 11.28 11.63
CA VAL A 144 6.99 11.50 12.92
C VAL A 144 5.49 11.28 12.71
N HIS A 145 4.93 10.30 13.41
CA HIS A 145 3.49 10.00 13.34
C HIS A 145 2.72 11.01 14.20
N SER A 146 1.83 11.79 13.58
CA SER A 146 0.81 12.53 14.31
C SER A 146 -0.45 11.66 14.37
N ALA A 147 -1.06 11.51 15.55
CA ALA A 147 -2.30 10.76 15.75
C ALA A 147 -3.52 11.34 14.99
N HIS A 148 -3.36 12.45 14.27
CA HIS A 148 -4.42 13.22 13.63
C HIS A 148 -4.65 12.87 12.15
N ALA A 149 -4.66 11.60 11.78
CA ALA A 149 -5.36 11.24 10.55
C ALA A 149 -6.87 11.33 10.84
N ILE A 150 -7.42 12.55 10.79
CA ILE A 150 -8.87 12.78 10.90
C ILE A 150 -9.49 12.17 9.65
N MET A 151 -10.16 11.04 9.81
CA MET A 151 -11.06 10.52 8.78
C MET A 151 -12.26 11.47 8.76
N ASN A 152 -12.38 12.29 7.73
CA ASN A 152 -13.62 13.06 7.54
C ASN A 152 -14.77 12.07 7.50
N GLU A 153 -15.83 12.36 8.28
CA GLU A 153 -17.01 11.50 8.35
C GLU A 153 -17.46 11.13 6.94
N VAL A 154 -17.81 9.85 6.78
CA VAL A 154 -18.41 9.32 5.57
C VAL A 154 -19.59 10.23 5.23
N CYS A 155 -19.51 10.99 4.13
CA CYS A 155 -20.72 11.48 3.48
C CYS A 155 -21.55 10.24 3.20
N SER A 156 -22.58 10.02 4.02
CA SER A 156 -23.57 8.96 3.86
C SER A 156 -24.10 9.07 2.44
N CYS A 157 -23.59 8.22 1.55
CA CYS A 157 -24.22 7.99 0.26
C CYS A 157 -25.57 7.37 0.63
N PRO A 158 -26.72 8.00 0.28
CA PRO A 158 -28.00 7.37 0.52
C PRO A 158 -27.98 6.04 -0.22
N VAL A 159 -28.03 4.94 0.53
CA VAL A 159 -28.30 3.61 -0.02
C VAL A 159 -29.65 3.74 -0.71
N PRO A 160 -29.75 3.59 -2.05
CA PRO A 160 -31.06 3.55 -2.68
C PRO A 160 -31.83 2.39 -2.04
N PRO A 161 -33.10 2.57 -1.63
CA PRO A 161 -33.85 1.51 -1.02
C PRO A 161 -33.86 0.32 -1.98
N LEU A 162 -33.44 -0.84 -1.46
CA LEU A 162 -33.71 -2.12 -2.08
C LEU A 162 -35.22 -2.16 -2.35
N PHE A 163 -35.60 -2.08 -3.62
CA PHE A 163 -36.94 -2.45 -4.04
C PHE A 163 -37.08 -3.94 -3.76
N ASN A 164 -37.88 -4.28 -2.76
CA ASN A 164 -38.52 -5.58 -2.68
C ASN A 164 -39.40 -5.73 -3.93
N LEU A 165 -38.98 -6.60 -4.85
CA LEU A 165 -39.81 -7.41 -5.74
C LEU A 165 -39.03 -8.69 -6.06
#